data_AF-A0A953YPW6-F1
#
_entry.id   AF-A0A953YPW6-F1
#
_cell.length_a   1.000
_cell.length_b   1.000
_cell.length_c   1.000
_cell.angle_alpha   90.00
_cell.angle_beta   90.00
_cell.angle_gamma   90.00
#
_symmetry.space_group_name_H-M   'P 1'
#
loop_
_entity.id
_entity.type
_entity.pdbx_description
1 polymer ?
#
loop_
_entity_poly.entity_id
_entity_poly.type
_entity_poly.pdbx_seq_one_letter_code
_entity_poly.pdbx_strand_id
1 'polypeptide(L)'
;MRCLAVAGVAAALAPLPAAAQSAADAAAACSAGTNLPDAVCACVGERAADELNDTQRQWYIHAAGGETDAAQALLGSMSASEIADAATFARTAPMECVRGG
;
A
#
# COMPACT_ATOMS: atom_id res chain seq x y z
N MET A 1 -26.81 54.13 1.74
CA MET A 1 -26.92 53.37 0.48
C MET A 1 -25.58 52.71 0.17
N ARG A 2 -25.47 51.40 0.34
CA ARG A 2 -24.72 50.45 -0.51
C ARG A 2 -24.78 49.07 0.13
N CYS A 3 -25.66 48.25 -0.42
CA CYS A 3 -25.68 46.80 -0.26
C CYS A 3 -24.39 46.22 -0.86
N LEU A 4 -23.73 45.32 -0.14
CA LEU A 4 -22.84 44.32 -0.73
C LEU A 4 -23.39 42.95 -0.34
N ALA A 5 -23.97 42.31 -1.35
CA ALA A 5 -24.58 41.00 -1.31
C ALA A 5 -23.56 39.94 -1.74
N VAL A 6 -23.60 38.80 -1.02
CA VAL A 6 -23.56 37.41 -1.51
C VAL A 6 -22.33 36.96 -2.31
N ALA A 7 -21.58 36.01 -1.73
CA ALA A 7 -21.24 34.69 -2.31
C ALA A 7 -20.26 34.02 -1.33
N GLY A 8 -20.63 33.02 -0.54
CA GLY A 8 -21.11 31.73 -1.05
C GLY A 8 -19.93 30.85 -1.47
N VAL A 9 -18.87 30.73 -0.66
CA VAL A 9 -17.84 29.71 -0.86
C VAL A 9 -18.36 28.41 -0.25
N ALA A 10 -19.18 27.70 -1.02
CA ALA A 10 -19.40 26.28 -0.79
C ALA A 10 -18.05 25.60 -1.04
N ALA A 11 -17.34 25.26 0.05
CA ALA A 11 -16.17 24.41 0.01
C ALA A 11 -16.62 23.04 -0.50
N ALA A 12 -16.45 22.83 -1.81
CA ALA A 12 -16.61 21.52 -2.42
C ALA A 12 -15.61 20.58 -1.75
N LEU A 13 -16.13 19.62 -0.98
CA LEU A 13 -15.42 18.41 -0.57
C LEU A 13 -15.14 17.60 -1.84
N ALA A 14 -14.11 17.99 -2.60
CA ALA A 14 -13.56 17.13 -3.62
C ALA A 14 -12.90 15.94 -2.91
N PRO A 15 -13.34 14.69 -3.15
CA PRO A 15 -12.61 13.54 -2.65
C PRO A 15 -11.19 13.60 -3.23
N LEU A 16 -10.19 13.74 -2.34
CA LEU A 16 -8.79 13.55 -2.72
C LEU A 16 -8.68 12.17 -3.39
N PRO A 17 -8.03 12.08 -4.57
CA PRO A 17 -7.80 10.77 -5.18
C PRO A 17 -6.98 9.97 -4.17
N ALA A 18 -7.53 8.84 -3.72
CA ALA A 18 -6.74 7.81 -3.06
C ALA A 18 -5.61 7.47 -4.03
N ALA A 19 -4.38 7.86 -3.70
CA ALA A 19 -3.24 7.53 -4.52
C ALA A 19 -3.16 6.00 -4.57
N ALA A 20 -3.49 5.43 -5.72
CA ALA A 20 -3.39 3.98 -5.94
C ALA A 20 -1.94 3.58 -5.64
N GLN A 21 -1.72 2.74 -4.64
CA GLN A 21 -0.37 2.32 -4.28
C GLN A 21 0.25 1.57 -5.46
N SER A 22 1.45 1.99 -5.86
CA SER A 22 2.15 1.47 -7.03
C SER A 22 3.08 0.31 -6.66
N ALA A 23 3.51 -0.43 -7.68
CA ALA A 23 4.60 -1.41 -7.55
C ALA A 23 5.87 -0.79 -6.93
N ALA A 24 6.15 0.48 -7.26
CA ALA A 24 7.30 1.19 -6.74
C ALA A 24 7.21 1.46 -5.23
N ASP A 25 6.00 1.73 -4.71
CA ASP A 25 5.79 1.94 -3.27
C ASP A 25 6.04 0.64 -2.48
N ALA A 26 5.57 -0.49 -3.00
CA ALA A 26 5.82 -1.81 -2.41
C ALA A 26 7.31 -2.20 -2.47
N ALA A 27 7.99 -1.92 -3.60
CA ALA A 27 9.43 -2.13 -3.72
C ALA A 27 10.23 -1.26 -2.73
N ALA A 28 9.87 0.01 -2.60
CA ALA A 28 10.51 0.93 -1.66
C ALA A 28 10.32 0.47 -0.21
N ALA A 29 9.13 0.02 0.17
CA ALA A 29 8.86 -0.53 1.49
C ALA A 29 9.67 -1.81 1.75
N CYS A 30 9.76 -2.71 0.77
CA CYS A 30 10.62 -3.89 0.82
C CYS A 30 12.08 -3.51 1.08
N SER A 31 12.64 -2.56 0.32
CA SER A 31 14.03 -2.12 0.49
C SER A 31 14.25 -1.40 1.82
N ALA A 32 13.22 -0.72 2.37
CA ALA A 32 13.33 0.02 3.62
C ALA A 32 13.36 -0.88 4.85
N GLY A 33 12.55 -1.95 4.90
CA GLY A 33 12.50 -2.84 6.07
C GLY A 33 13.20 -4.16 5.91
N THR A 34 13.83 -4.44 4.77
CA THR A 34 14.66 -5.63 4.57
C THR A 34 16.07 -5.25 4.11
N ASN A 35 16.98 -6.23 4.10
CA ASN A 35 18.32 -6.08 3.52
C ASN A 35 18.42 -6.80 2.16
N LEU A 36 17.29 -6.94 1.45
CA LEU A 36 17.27 -7.60 0.16
C LEU A 36 17.84 -6.67 -0.93
N PRO A 37 18.45 -7.24 -1.99
CA PRO A 37 18.91 -6.43 -3.12
C PRO A 37 17.75 -5.70 -3.82
N ASP A 38 18.00 -4.51 -4.35
CA ASP A 38 16.98 -3.69 -5.03
C ASP A 38 16.24 -4.45 -6.14
N ALA A 39 16.96 -5.30 -6.90
CA ALA A 39 16.34 -6.13 -7.95
C ALA A 39 15.32 -7.15 -7.39
N VAL A 40 15.56 -7.66 -6.18
CA VAL A 40 14.61 -8.56 -5.50
C VAL A 40 13.39 -7.75 -5.05
N CYS A 41 13.59 -6.59 -4.45
CA CYS A 41 12.47 -5.74 -4.02
C CYS A 41 11.66 -5.16 -5.19
N ALA A 42 12.28 -4.92 -6.35
CA ALA A 42 11.58 -4.57 -7.58
C ALA A 42 10.64 -5.71 -8.02
N CYS A 43 11.13 -6.96 -8.07
CA CYS A 43 10.30 -8.13 -8.33
C CYS A 43 9.16 -8.27 -7.32
N VAL A 44 9.42 -8.08 -6.02
CA VAL A 44 8.38 -8.14 -4.99
C VAL A 44 7.34 -7.03 -5.20
N GLY A 45 7.76 -5.83 -5.59
CA GLY A 45 6.86 -4.72 -5.92
C GLY A 45 5.95 -5.02 -7.10
N GLU A 46 6.48 -5.60 -8.18
CA GLU A 46 5.70 -6.03 -9.34
C GLU A 46 4.68 -7.10 -8.95
N ARG A 47 5.10 -8.13 -8.21
CA ARG A 47 4.20 -9.18 -7.73
C ARG A 47 3.15 -8.66 -6.76
N ALA A 48 3.49 -7.68 -5.92
CA ALA A 48 2.52 -7.02 -5.04
C ALA A 48 1.47 -6.23 -5.82
N ALA A 49 1.78 -5.73 -7.02
CA ALA A 49 0.80 -5.08 -7.89
C ALA A 49 -0.14 -6.11 -8.55
N ASP A 50 0.37 -7.29 -8.88
CA ASP A 50 -0.38 -8.33 -9.60
C ASP A 50 -1.22 -9.25 -8.69
N GLU A 51 -0.70 -9.60 -7.52
CA GLU A 51 -1.29 -10.64 -6.65
C GLU A 51 -2.11 -10.09 -5.48
N LEU A 52 -1.85 -8.85 -5.06
CA LEU A 52 -2.55 -8.23 -3.93
C LEU A 52 -3.62 -7.26 -4.41
N ASN A 53 -4.75 -7.23 -3.72
CA ASN A 53 -5.69 -6.12 -3.85
C ASN A 53 -5.15 -4.84 -3.17
N ASP A 54 -5.85 -3.71 -3.33
CA ASP A 54 -5.39 -2.41 -2.81
C ASP A 54 -5.14 -2.41 -1.30
N THR A 55 -6.08 -2.98 -0.53
CA THR A 55 -5.97 -3.04 0.93
C THR A 55 -4.81 -3.94 1.38
N GLN A 56 -4.64 -5.09 0.73
CA GLN A 56 -3.53 -6.01 1.01
C GLN A 56 -2.17 -5.42 0.65
N ARG A 57 -2.09 -4.68 -0.47
CA ARG A 57 -0.88 -3.97 -0.89
C ARG A 57 -0.54 -2.83 0.06
N GLN A 58 -1.54 -2.07 0.51
CA GLN A 58 -1.33 -1.04 1.53
C GLN A 58 -0.85 -1.67 2.84
N TRP A 59 -1.47 -2.78 3.26
CA TRP A 59 -1.02 -3.53 4.42
C TRP A 59 0.44 -3.99 4.27
N TYR A 60 0.80 -4.53 3.11
CA TYR A 60 2.17 -4.97 2.82
C TYR A 60 3.16 -3.81 2.90
N ILE A 61 2.86 -2.65 2.32
CA ILE A 61 3.72 -1.46 2.37
C ILE A 61 3.99 -1.04 3.82
N HIS A 62 2.95 -0.97 4.66
CA HIS A 62 3.14 -0.63 6.07
C HIS A 62 3.92 -1.72 6.82
N ALA A 63 3.60 -3.00 6.60
CA ALA A 63 4.25 -4.12 7.28
C ALA A 63 5.73 -4.24 6.89
N ALA A 64 6.04 -4.14 5.60
CA ALA A 64 7.40 -4.20 5.06
C ALA A 64 8.19 -2.94 5.41
N GLY A 65 7.55 -1.76 5.51
CA GLY A 65 8.18 -0.51 5.93
C GLY A 65 8.40 -0.38 7.45
N GLY A 66 7.98 -1.37 8.24
CA GLY A 66 8.12 -1.35 9.71
C GLY A 66 7.04 -0.55 10.45
N GLU A 67 6.02 -0.06 9.74
CA GLU A 67 4.89 0.71 10.26
C GLU A 67 3.82 -0.22 10.86
N THR A 68 4.21 -0.99 11.88
CA THR A 68 3.39 -2.07 12.45
C THR A 68 1.99 -1.61 12.88
N ASP A 69 1.86 -0.44 13.52
CA ASP A 69 0.56 0.06 13.97
C ASP A 69 -0.40 0.37 12.79
N ALA A 70 0.14 0.91 11.69
CA ALA A 70 -0.63 1.18 10.48
C ALA A 70 -1.03 -0.13 9.77
N ALA A 71 -0.12 -1.11 9.73
CA ALA A 71 -0.44 -2.44 9.20
C ALA A 71 -1.54 -3.14 10.04
N GLN A 72 -1.47 -3.06 11.37
CA GLN A 72 -2.48 -3.66 12.25
C GLN A 72 -3.86 -3.01 12.09
N ALA A 73 -3.91 -1.69 11.87
CA ALA A 73 -5.17 -0.99 11.62
C ALA A 73 -5.89 -1.50 10.37
N LEU A 74 -5.15 -1.91 9.34
CA LEU A 74 -5.73 -2.41 8.08
C LEU A 74 -6.30 -3.82 8.19
N LEU A 75 -5.84 -4.64 9.15
CA LEU A 75 -6.39 -5.98 9.35
C LEU A 75 -7.90 -5.96 9.62
N GLY A 76 -8.42 -4.92 10.28
CA GLY A 76 -9.86 -4.78 10.55
C GLY A 76 -10.72 -4.55 9.30
N SER A 77 -10.10 -4.20 8.17
CA SER A 77 -10.77 -3.95 6.89
C SER A 77 -10.70 -5.13 5.91
N MET A 78 -9.99 -6.20 6.28
CA MET A 78 -9.79 -7.39 5.45
C MET A 78 -10.58 -8.58 6.02
N SER A 79 -11.05 -9.45 5.13
CA SER A 79 -11.54 -10.77 5.50
C SER A 79 -10.39 -11.67 5.99
N ALA A 80 -10.73 -12.72 6.73
CA ALA A 80 -9.73 -13.68 7.22
C ALA A 80 -8.92 -14.34 6.07
N SER A 81 -9.55 -14.58 4.92
CA SER A 81 -8.86 -15.07 3.72
C SER A 81 -7.89 -14.04 3.16
N GLU A 82 -8.29 -12.78 3.05
CA GLU A 82 -7.40 -11.72 2.52
C GLU A 82 -6.18 -11.49 3.43
N ILE A 83 -6.36 -11.59 4.74
CA ILE A 83 -5.25 -11.54 5.71
C ILE A 83 -4.30 -12.72 5.49
N ALA A 84 -4.84 -13.93 5.32
CA ALA A 84 -4.04 -15.12 5.09
C ALA A 84 -3.25 -15.05 3.77
N ASP A 85 -3.86 -14.52 2.71
CA ASP A 85 -3.23 -14.34 1.40
C ASP A 85 -2.10 -13.30 1.49
N ALA A 86 -2.36 -12.13 2.09
CA ALA A 86 -1.35 -11.09 2.26
C ALA A 86 -0.17 -11.57 3.14
N ALA A 87 -0.47 -12.30 4.22
CA ALA A 87 0.56 -12.89 5.08
C ALA A 87 1.36 -13.99 4.36
N THR A 88 0.73 -14.74 3.46
CA THR A 88 1.42 -15.75 2.64
C THR A 88 2.34 -15.06 1.65
N PHE A 89 1.85 -14.08 0.90
CA PHE A 89 2.65 -13.26 0.00
C PHE A 89 3.89 -12.69 0.69
N ALA A 90 3.71 -12.04 1.85
CA ALA A 90 4.82 -11.42 2.59
C ALA A 90 5.92 -12.41 3.00
N ARG A 91 5.58 -13.70 3.15
CA ARG A 91 6.55 -14.76 3.48
C ARG A 91 7.18 -15.41 2.25
N THR A 92 6.45 -15.55 1.14
CA THR A 92 6.88 -16.35 0.00
C THR A 92 7.46 -15.51 -1.13
N ALA A 93 6.89 -14.34 -1.43
CA ALA A 93 7.29 -13.52 -2.56
C ALA A 93 8.79 -13.14 -2.55
N PRO A 94 9.40 -12.73 -1.42
CA PRO A 94 10.83 -12.45 -1.40
C PRO A 94 11.69 -13.67 -1.76
N MET A 95 11.33 -14.84 -1.25
CA MET A 95 12.07 -16.09 -1.51
C MET A 95 11.94 -16.55 -2.95
N GLU A 96 10.78 -16.32 -3.57
CA GLU A 96 10.55 -16.61 -4.98
C GLU A 96 11.34 -15.65 -5.87
N CYS A 97 11.30 -14.34 -5.58
CA CYS A 97 12.08 -13.34 -6.30
C CYS A 97 13.60 -13.57 -6.21
N VAL A 98 14.11 -14.04 -5.07
CA VAL A 98 15.54 -14.40 -4.92
C VAL A 98 15.96 -15.54 -5.86
N ARG A 99 15.04 -16.45 -6.23
CA ARG A 99 15.34 -17.61 -7.07
C ARG A 99 15.29 -17.30 -8.58
N GLY A 100 15.11 -16.03 -8.94
CA GLY A 100 14.94 -15.59 -10.33
C GLY A 100 13.49 -15.73 -10.78
N GLY A 101 12.58 -15.14 -10.00
CA GLY A 101 11.13 -15.16 -10.19
C GLY A 101 10.68 -14.94 -11.62
#